data_AF-A0A7I9YXB3-F1
#
_entry.id   AF-A0A7I9YXB3-F1
#
_cell.length_a   1.000
_cell.length_b   1.000
_cell.length_c   1.000
_cell.angle_alpha   90.00
_cell.angle_beta   90.00
_cell.angle_gamma   90.00
#
_symmetry.space_group_name_H-M   'P 1'
#
loop_
_entity.id
_entity.type
_entity.pdbx_description
1 polymer ?
#
loop_
_entity_poly.entity_id
_entity_poly.type
_entity_poly.pdbx_seq_one_letter_code
_entity_poly.pdbx_strand_id
1 'polypeptide(L)'
;MTWAYRVTVLDLEPRGPLPSEIYWRRRGLALGIAVVVIGIAVAIVIAFVSNSSAGAKPANAEKQGTAQGASDAPQAPPPGQQAGQPEGNTPGAPVPPVANPESATPTAAVQPPPVLKEGDDCPDSTLAVKGLTNQPQYYIGDQPKFTMVVTNIGLVSCKRDVGAAVLAAYVYSLDNKRLWSNLDCAPSNETLVKTFTPGEQVTTAVTWTGMGSAPHCPLPRPAIGPGTYNLVVQLGNLRSQPVPFVLNQPPQPPGPVPNPGPGQSPPAESPPIQGG
;
A
#
# COMPACT_ATOMS: atom_id res chain seq x y z
N MET A 1 6.01 -55.93 -33.77
CA MET A 1 5.18 -54.72 -33.98
C MET A 1 5.79 -53.61 -33.15
N THR A 2 6.25 -52.53 -33.78
CA THR A 2 7.02 -51.45 -33.14
C THR A 2 6.18 -50.17 -33.06
N TRP A 3 6.24 -49.47 -31.92
CA TRP A 3 5.45 -48.25 -31.68
C TRP A 3 6.33 -47.00 -31.76
N ALA A 4 6.01 -46.10 -32.70
CA ALA A 4 6.76 -44.88 -32.96
C ALA A 4 6.10 -43.65 -32.32
N TYR A 5 6.29 -43.46 -31.02
CA TYR A 5 5.71 -42.35 -30.23
C TYR A 5 6.79 -41.49 -29.56
N ARG A 6 7.77 -41.04 -30.34
CA ARG A 6 8.95 -40.29 -29.84
C ARG A 6 9.31 -39.00 -30.61
N VAL A 7 8.39 -38.48 -31.44
CA VAL A 7 8.64 -37.30 -32.29
C VAL A 7 7.42 -36.35 -32.34
N THR A 8 6.97 -35.80 -31.20
CA THR A 8 5.88 -34.78 -31.20
C THR A 8 5.80 -33.86 -29.96
N VAL A 9 6.88 -33.67 -29.19
CA VAL A 9 6.87 -32.78 -28.00
C VAL A 9 8.10 -31.84 -27.96
N LEU A 10 8.41 -31.24 -29.11
CA LEU A 10 9.39 -30.15 -29.26
C LEU A 10 8.89 -29.17 -30.32
N ASP A 11 7.81 -28.42 -30.03
CA ASP A 11 7.56 -27.07 -30.57
C ASP A 11 6.31 -26.44 -29.96
N LEU A 12 6.48 -25.71 -28.85
CA LEU A 12 5.51 -24.75 -28.32
C LEU A 12 6.24 -23.55 -27.69
N GLU A 13 6.91 -22.75 -28.53
CA GLU A 13 7.20 -21.33 -28.25
C GLU A 13 6.21 -20.44 -29.03
N PRO A 14 5.09 -19.98 -28.43
CA PRO A 14 4.18 -19.04 -29.08
C PRO A 14 4.76 -17.60 -29.12
N ARG A 15 5.83 -17.38 -29.89
CA ARG A 15 6.39 -16.05 -30.21
C ARG A 15 5.52 -15.28 -31.22
N GLY A 16 4.20 -15.32 -31.03
CA GLY A 16 3.26 -14.53 -31.83
C GLY A 16 3.35 -13.04 -31.46
N PRO A 17 3.22 -12.12 -32.44
CA PRO A 17 3.12 -10.70 -32.13
C PRO A 17 1.84 -10.43 -31.33
N LEU A 18 1.98 -9.75 -30.19
CA LEU A 18 0.85 -9.33 -29.37
C LEU A 18 -0.17 -8.52 -30.20
N PRO A 19 -1.49 -8.74 -30.05
CA PRO A 19 -2.50 -8.14 -30.91
C PRO A 19 -2.43 -6.62 -30.85
N SER A 20 -2.19 -6.00 -32.01
CA SER A 20 -1.93 -4.57 -32.17
C SER A 20 -3.06 -3.68 -31.65
N GLU A 21 -4.29 -4.18 -31.64
CA GLU A 21 -5.45 -3.55 -30.97
C GLU A 21 -5.18 -3.17 -29.51
N ILE A 22 -4.55 -4.04 -28.71
CA ILE A 22 -4.38 -3.77 -27.27
C ILE A 22 -3.36 -2.64 -27.06
N TYR A 23 -2.33 -2.60 -27.89
CA TYR A 23 -1.35 -1.52 -27.92
C TYR A 23 -1.99 -0.21 -28.35
N TRP A 24 -2.77 -0.20 -29.44
CA TRP A 24 -3.46 1.00 -29.93
C TRP A 24 -4.56 1.49 -28.97
N ARG A 25 -5.34 0.61 -28.34
CA ARG A 25 -6.32 0.98 -27.30
C ARG A 25 -5.64 1.63 -26.10
N ARG A 26 -4.53 1.07 -25.59
CA ARG A 26 -3.77 1.64 -24.47
C ARG A 26 -3.10 2.98 -24.83
N ARG A 27 -2.52 3.09 -26.03
CA ARG A 27 -1.87 4.33 -26.49
C ARG A 27 -2.88 5.43 -26.84
N GLY A 28 -4.04 5.07 -27.38
CA GLY A 28 -5.17 5.97 -27.59
C GLY A 28 -5.78 6.48 -26.27
N LEU A 29 -5.96 5.61 -25.28
CA LEU A 29 -6.37 6.00 -23.92
C LEU A 29 -5.39 7.01 -23.30
N ALA A 30 -4.09 6.75 -23.38
CA ALA A 30 -3.06 7.63 -22.84
C ALA A 30 -3.06 9.02 -23.53
N LEU A 31 -3.23 9.07 -24.86
CA LEU A 31 -3.37 10.33 -25.60
C LEU A 31 -4.66 11.09 -25.24
N GLY A 32 -5.78 10.38 -25.09
CA GLY A 32 -7.04 10.98 -24.64
C GLY A 32 -6.95 11.61 -23.25
N ILE A 33 -6.34 10.90 -22.30
CA ILE A 33 -6.08 11.41 -20.95
C ILE A 33 -5.16 12.64 -21.00
N ALA A 34 -4.09 12.62 -21.81
CA ALA A 34 -3.19 13.76 -21.95
C ALA A 34 -3.92 15.01 -22.50
N VAL A 35 -4.79 14.86 -23.51
CA VAL A 35 -5.60 15.97 -24.05
C VAL A 35 -6.57 16.52 -23.00
N VAL A 36 -7.23 15.66 -22.21
CA VAL A 36 -8.12 16.09 -21.12
C VAL A 36 -7.36 16.85 -20.03
N VAL A 37 -6.18 16.37 -19.61
CA VAL A 37 -5.34 17.05 -18.61
C VAL A 37 -4.87 18.42 -19.11
N ILE A 38 -4.46 18.52 -20.38
CA ILE A 38 -4.08 19.79 -21.01
C ILE A 38 -5.27 20.76 -21.08
N GLY A 39 -6.46 20.26 -21.45
CA GLY A 39 -7.69 21.06 -21.48
C GLY A 39 -8.08 21.62 -20.11
N ILE A 40 -7.96 20.80 -19.05
CA ILE A 40 -8.20 21.23 -17.67
C ILE A 40 -7.17 22.28 -17.23
N ALA A 41 -5.88 22.08 -17.53
CA ALA A 41 -4.83 23.04 -17.20
C ALA A 41 -5.06 24.40 -17.90
N VAL A 42 -5.43 24.40 -19.19
CA VAL A 42 -5.78 25.61 -19.94
C VAL A 42 -7.02 26.29 -19.36
N ALA A 43 -8.05 25.54 -18.98
CA ALA A 43 -9.25 26.09 -18.34
C ALA A 43 -8.94 26.75 -16.98
N ILE A 44 -8.06 26.16 -16.16
CA ILE A 44 -7.60 26.74 -14.89
C ILE A 44 -6.82 28.04 -15.12
N VAL A 45 -5.92 28.07 -16.11
CA VAL A 45 -5.17 29.29 -16.47
C VAL A 45 -6.10 30.40 -16.97
N ILE A 46 -7.07 30.08 -17.83
CA ILE A 46 -8.08 31.04 -18.30
C ILE A 46 -8.89 31.59 -17.12
N ALA A 47 -9.36 30.73 -16.21
CA ALA A 47 -10.11 31.15 -15.03
C ALA A 47 -9.29 32.10 -14.13
N PHE A 48 -8.00 31.82 -13.90
CA PHE A 48 -7.12 32.71 -13.14
C PHE A 48 -6.84 34.05 -13.83
N VAL A 49 -6.71 34.07 -15.17
CA VAL A 49 -6.51 35.30 -15.95
C VAL A 49 -7.80 36.13 -16.03
N SER A 50 -8.97 35.49 -16.13
CA SER A 50 -10.27 36.19 -16.10
C SER A 50 -10.62 36.72 -14.70
N ASN A 51 -10.11 36.11 -13.62
CA ASN A 51 -10.36 36.55 -12.25
C ASN A 51 -9.34 37.59 -11.73
N SER A 52 -8.31 37.95 -12.51
CA SER A 52 -7.30 38.96 -12.13
C SER A 52 -7.55 40.36 -12.71
N SER A 53 -8.68 40.58 -13.40
CA SER A 53 -9.09 41.87 -13.99
C SER A 53 -10.35 42.51 -13.36
N ALA A 54 -10.67 42.15 -12.11
CA ALA A 54 -11.78 42.75 -11.35
C ALA A 54 -11.30 43.87 -10.40
N GLY A 55 -11.22 45.11 -10.93
CA GLY A 55 -10.89 46.30 -10.14
C GLY A 55 -11.96 46.69 -9.12
N ALA A 56 -11.54 47.19 -7.95
CA ALA A 56 -12.41 47.38 -6.78
C ALA A 56 -13.49 48.47 -6.95
N LYS A 57 -14.65 48.28 -6.28
CA LYS A 57 -15.41 49.38 -5.69
C LYS A 57 -16.23 48.93 -4.46
N PRO A 58 -16.09 49.57 -3.28
CA PRO A 58 -16.94 49.33 -2.12
C PRO A 58 -18.20 50.22 -2.15
N ALA A 59 -19.24 49.81 -1.41
CA ALA A 59 -20.38 50.66 -1.06
C ALA A 59 -20.97 50.21 0.29
N ASN A 60 -21.18 51.15 1.21
CA ASN A 60 -21.92 50.95 2.45
C ASN A 60 -22.41 52.32 2.98
N ALA A 61 -23.51 52.36 3.75
CA ALA A 61 -24.27 53.57 4.15
C ALA A 61 -25.00 54.30 2.98
N GLU A 62 -26.16 54.97 3.16
CA GLU A 62 -26.99 55.20 4.36
C GLU A 62 -28.49 55.52 4.05
N LYS A 63 -29.32 55.50 5.12
CA LYS A 63 -30.61 56.22 5.36
C LYS A 63 -31.96 55.84 4.68
N GLN A 64 -32.86 55.37 5.56
CA GLN A 64 -34.20 55.92 5.93
C GLN A 64 -35.28 56.25 4.87
N GLY A 65 -36.52 55.78 5.12
CA GLY A 65 -37.73 56.54 4.74
C GLY A 65 -39.10 55.81 4.70
N THR A 66 -39.79 55.65 5.86
CA THR A 66 -41.29 55.55 6.02
C THR A 66 -42.08 54.43 5.29
N ALA A 67 -43.26 53.96 5.75
CA ALA A 67 -43.95 53.95 7.05
C ALA A 67 -45.20 53.02 7.01
N GLN A 68 -45.86 52.83 8.17
CA GLN A 68 -47.11 52.08 8.43
C GLN A 68 -47.10 50.55 8.17
N GLY A 69 -47.73 49.72 9.01
CA GLY A 69 -48.47 50.00 10.27
C GLY A 69 -48.68 48.74 11.14
N ALA A 70 -49.21 48.93 12.36
CA ALA A 70 -49.62 47.86 13.29
C ALA A 70 -50.94 47.18 12.81
N SER A 71 -51.49 46.10 13.36
CA SER A 71 -51.52 45.54 14.74
C SER A 71 -51.96 44.04 14.64
N ASP A 72 -52.02 43.16 15.66
CA ASP A 72 -51.74 43.26 17.10
C ASP A 72 -51.30 41.89 17.70
N ALA A 73 -51.08 41.81 19.03
CA ALA A 73 -50.53 40.65 19.74
C ALA A 73 -51.56 39.56 20.20
N PRO A 74 -51.13 38.30 20.48
CA PRO A 74 -52.00 37.21 20.95
C PRO A 74 -52.10 37.06 22.48
N GLN A 75 -53.16 36.41 22.97
CA GLN A 75 -53.33 35.97 24.36
C GLN A 75 -53.82 34.50 24.46
N ALA A 76 -53.74 33.89 25.65
CA ALA A 76 -53.88 32.43 25.87
C ALA A 76 -54.94 32.06 26.98
N PRO A 77 -54.83 30.99 27.80
CA PRO A 77 -55.76 29.84 27.84
C PRO A 77 -56.39 29.61 29.25
N PRO A 78 -56.70 28.37 29.76
CA PRO A 78 -57.46 27.18 29.29
C PRO A 78 -58.81 27.07 30.09
N PRO A 79 -59.21 26.03 30.89
CA PRO A 79 -59.20 24.54 30.80
C PRO A 79 -60.54 23.78 31.10
N GLY A 80 -60.60 22.46 30.85
CA GLY A 80 -61.55 21.49 31.47
C GLY A 80 -62.86 21.19 30.71
N GLN A 81 -63.66 20.14 31.03
CA GLN A 81 -63.45 18.95 31.89
C GLN A 81 -64.52 17.84 31.64
N GLN A 82 -64.11 16.56 31.61
CA GLN A 82 -64.79 15.30 32.03
C GLN A 82 -66.18 14.77 31.56
N ALA A 83 -66.23 13.42 31.47
CA ALA A 83 -67.32 12.46 31.80
C ALA A 83 -68.31 11.93 30.72
N GLY A 84 -68.55 10.60 30.75
CA GLY A 84 -69.57 9.87 29.97
C GLY A 84 -69.33 8.36 29.82
N GLN A 85 -70.08 7.51 30.53
CA GLN A 85 -70.12 6.02 30.50
C GLN A 85 -71.58 5.57 30.79
N PRO A 86 -71.96 4.26 30.70
CA PRO A 86 -71.28 3.06 30.19
C PRO A 86 -71.99 2.59 28.87
N GLU A 87 -72.33 1.35 28.47
CA GLU A 87 -72.21 -0.05 28.95
C GLU A 87 -72.43 -1.05 27.78
N GLY A 88 -72.34 -2.38 27.97
CA GLY A 88 -72.88 -3.37 26.99
C GLY A 88 -72.22 -4.76 26.89
N ASN A 89 -72.46 -5.63 27.88
CA ASN A 89 -72.39 -7.13 27.87
C ASN A 89 -71.48 -7.91 26.87
N THR A 90 -70.45 -8.54 27.45
CA THR A 90 -69.94 -9.94 27.33
C THR A 90 -70.58 -10.98 26.38
N PRO A 91 -69.88 -12.12 26.07
CA PRO A 91 -68.45 -12.44 26.24
C PRO A 91 -67.78 -13.14 25.02
N GLY A 92 -66.46 -12.93 24.85
CA GLY A 92 -65.61 -13.74 23.96
C GLY A 92 -64.17 -13.78 24.48
N ALA A 93 -63.57 -14.97 24.58
CA ALA A 93 -62.26 -15.15 25.21
C ALA A 93 -61.10 -14.66 24.32
N PRO A 94 -60.31 -13.65 24.74
CA PRO A 94 -59.15 -13.20 23.97
C PRO A 94 -57.93 -14.11 24.22
N VAL A 95 -57.21 -14.42 23.16
CA VAL A 95 -55.85 -14.98 23.24
C VAL A 95 -54.93 -13.95 23.92
N PRO A 96 -54.01 -14.34 24.82
CA PRO A 96 -53.09 -13.39 25.45
C PRO A 96 -52.22 -12.70 24.38
N PRO A 97 -52.10 -11.37 24.37
CA PRO A 97 -51.25 -10.68 23.42
C PRO A 97 -49.79 -11.02 23.73
N VAL A 98 -49.09 -11.64 22.76
CA VAL A 98 -47.64 -11.79 22.80
C VAL A 98 -47.04 -10.40 22.60
N ALA A 99 -46.77 -9.72 23.72
CA ALA A 99 -46.00 -8.49 23.74
C ALA A 99 -44.56 -8.82 23.30
N ASN A 100 -44.30 -8.72 22.00
CA ASN A 100 -42.96 -8.82 21.44
C ASN A 100 -42.18 -7.57 21.89
N PRO A 101 -41.15 -7.69 22.76
CA PRO A 101 -40.38 -6.53 23.15
C PRO A 101 -39.46 -6.17 21.98
N GLU A 102 -39.88 -5.19 21.18
CA GLU A 102 -38.97 -4.47 20.30
C GLU A 102 -37.98 -3.70 21.17
N SER A 103 -36.94 -4.42 21.61
CA SER A 103 -35.78 -3.88 22.30
C SER A 103 -35.08 -2.95 21.32
N ALA A 104 -35.42 -1.67 21.41
CA ALA A 104 -34.83 -0.61 20.60
C ALA A 104 -33.33 -0.54 20.90
N THR A 105 -32.54 -1.27 20.09
CA THR A 105 -31.08 -1.30 20.17
C THR A 105 -30.58 0.15 20.18
N PRO A 106 -29.91 0.61 21.26
CA PRO A 106 -29.44 1.97 21.31
C PRO A 106 -28.40 2.18 20.21
N THR A 107 -28.75 2.92 19.17
CA THR A 107 -27.80 3.44 18.18
C THR A 107 -26.93 4.46 18.88
N ALA A 108 -25.89 3.97 19.57
CA ALA A 108 -24.85 4.80 20.14
C ALA A 108 -24.25 5.64 19.01
N ALA A 109 -24.45 6.96 19.07
CA ALA A 109 -23.95 7.87 18.05
C ALA A 109 -22.42 7.72 17.96
N VAL A 110 -21.93 7.22 16.83
CA VAL A 110 -20.50 7.07 16.57
C VAL A 110 -19.89 8.48 16.62
N GLN A 111 -19.11 8.75 17.66
CA GLN A 111 -18.42 10.03 17.78
C GLN A 111 -17.48 10.17 16.57
N PRO A 112 -17.42 11.36 15.93
CA PRO A 112 -16.52 11.56 14.81
C PRO A 112 -15.07 11.31 15.26
N PRO A 113 -14.22 10.67 14.43
CA PRO A 113 -12.84 10.40 14.80
C PRO A 113 -12.10 11.67 15.26
N PRO A 114 -11.26 11.59 16.31
CA PRO A 114 -10.48 12.73 16.76
C PRO A 114 -9.66 13.33 15.61
N VAL A 115 -9.79 14.65 15.41
CA VAL A 115 -8.99 15.37 14.41
C VAL A 115 -7.55 15.46 14.91
N LEU A 116 -6.63 14.83 14.17
CA LEU A 116 -5.20 14.84 14.45
C LEU A 116 -4.65 16.27 14.42
N LYS A 117 -3.87 16.65 15.44
CA LYS A 117 -3.27 17.98 15.58
C LYS A 117 -1.77 17.92 15.31
N GLU A 118 -1.17 19.09 15.08
CA GLU A 118 0.27 19.18 14.89
C GLU A 118 1.03 18.77 16.15
N GLY A 119 1.93 17.79 15.99
CA GLY A 119 2.77 17.27 17.06
C GLY A 119 2.13 16.19 17.94
N ASP A 120 0.90 15.76 17.65
CA ASP A 120 0.32 14.50 18.15
C ASP A 120 1.12 13.29 17.61
N ASP A 121 0.95 12.11 18.19
CA ASP A 121 1.50 10.87 17.62
C ASP A 121 0.80 10.50 16.30
N CYS A 122 1.57 10.16 15.28
CA CYS A 122 1.09 9.70 13.99
C CYS A 122 0.34 8.36 14.15
N PRO A 123 -0.97 8.29 13.83
CA PRO A 123 -1.66 7.01 13.73
C PRO A 123 -1.14 6.21 12.52
N ASP A 124 -1.27 4.88 12.58
CA ASP A 124 -0.83 3.98 11.51
C ASP A 124 -1.55 4.25 10.16
N SER A 125 -2.66 5.00 10.16
CA SER A 125 -3.40 5.43 8.97
C SER A 125 -2.82 6.67 8.26
N THR A 126 -1.98 7.48 8.90
CA THR A 126 -1.28 8.61 8.26
C THR A 126 0.18 8.28 7.93
N LEU A 127 0.60 7.03 8.14
CA LEU A 127 1.95 6.56 7.80
C LEU A 127 1.90 5.52 6.70
N ALA A 128 2.93 5.50 5.86
CA ALA A 128 3.24 4.39 4.97
C ALA A 128 4.62 3.81 5.34
N VAL A 129 4.75 2.50 5.20
CA VAL A 129 6.02 1.78 5.41
C VAL A 129 6.35 0.99 4.14
N LYS A 130 7.60 1.07 3.68
CA LYS A 130 8.05 0.44 2.44
C LYS A 130 9.43 -0.19 2.61
N GLY A 131 9.56 -1.43 2.14
CA GLY A 131 10.87 -2.08 1.93
C GLY A 131 11.47 -1.72 0.57
N LEU A 132 12.80 -1.76 0.50
CA LEU A 132 13.59 -1.71 -0.72
C LEU A 132 14.78 -2.67 -0.56
N THR A 133 15.10 -3.43 -1.60
CA THR A 133 16.34 -4.21 -1.70
C THR A 133 17.35 -3.45 -2.57
N ASN A 134 18.65 -3.58 -2.34
CA ASN A 134 19.65 -2.92 -3.20
C ASN A 134 19.81 -3.59 -4.58
N GLN A 135 19.36 -4.84 -4.75
CA GLN A 135 19.21 -5.55 -6.03
C GLN A 135 17.95 -6.44 -5.98
N PRO A 136 17.34 -6.81 -7.13
CA PRO A 136 16.22 -7.76 -7.17
C PRO A 136 16.67 -9.23 -7.08
N GLN A 137 17.95 -9.51 -7.30
CA GLN A 137 18.55 -10.84 -7.30
C GLN A 137 19.91 -10.79 -6.61
N TYR A 138 20.29 -11.91 -6.00
CA TYR A 138 21.52 -12.12 -5.24
C TYR A 138 22.00 -13.57 -5.41
N TYR A 139 23.21 -13.89 -4.94
CA TYR A 139 23.75 -15.24 -4.83
C TYR A 139 23.95 -15.63 -3.36
N ILE A 140 23.91 -16.92 -3.02
CA ILE A 140 24.23 -17.38 -1.66
C ILE A 140 25.67 -16.96 -1.30
N GLY A 141 25.81 -16.21 -0.20
CA GLY A 141 27.08 -15.59 0.22
C GLY A 141 27.09 -14.07 0.04
N ASP A 142 26.23 -13.52 -0.82
CA ASP A 142 25.95 -12.08 -0.86
C ASP A 142 25.34 -11.60 0.45
N GLN A 143 25.43 -10.30 0.68
CA GLN A 143 24.82 -9.63 1.84
C GLN A 143 23.77 -8.59 1.38
N PRO A 144 22.51 -8.99 1.17
CA PRO A 144 21.44 -8.08 0.77
C PRO A 144 21.27 -6.91 1.75
N LYS A 145 21.35 -5.68 1.24
CA LYS A 145 21.03 -4.48 2.00
C LYS A 145 19.54 -4.17 1.83
N PHE A 146 18.80 -4.29 2.94
CA PHE A 146 17.39 -3.95 3.01
C PHE A 146 17.25 -2.54 3.58
N THR A 147 16.72 -1.63 2.79
CA THR A 147 16.37 -0.28 3.22
C THR A 147 14.88 -0.24 3.58
N MET A 148 14.61 0.26 4.78
CA MET A 148 13.32 0.49 5.38
C MET A 148 13.00 1.98 5.23
N VAL A 149 11.82 2.30 4.72
CA VAL A 149 11.34 3.68 4.52
C VAL A 149 10.03 3.85 5.27
N VAL A 150 9.95 4.90 6.09
CA VAL A 150 8.73 5.35 6.77
C VAL A 150 8.37 6.73 6.23
N THR A 151 7.12 6.93 5.80
CA THR A 151 6.64 8.16 5.16
C THR A 151 5.40 8.68 5.88
N ASN A 152 5.30 9.98 6.15
CA ASN A 152 4.01 10.59 6.49
C ASN A 152 3.20 10.86 5.21
N ILE A 153 2.08 10.16 5.07
CA ILE A 153 1.12 10.28 3.96
C ILE A 153 -0.13 11.08 4.34
N GLY A 154 -0.21 11.56 5.59
CA GLY A 154 -1.22 12.49 6.06
C GLY A 154 -0.92 13.94 5.68
N LEU A 155 -1.83 14.84 6.07
CA LEU A 155 -1.76 16.28 5.78
C LEU A 155 -1.32 17.12 7.00
N VAL A 156 -0.94 16.48 8.11
CA VAL A 156 -0.60 17.11 9.39
C VAL A 156 0.76 16.61 9.86
N SER A 157 1.59 17.50 10.42
CA SER A 157 2.88 17.11 11.02
C SER A 157 2.63 16.34 12.33
N CYS A 158 3.14 15.13 12.44
CA CYS A 158 2.92 14.27 13.61
C CYS A 158 4.22 13.57 14.04
N LYS A 159 4.25 12.95 15.22
CA LYS A 159 5.44 12.28 15.77
C LYS A 159 5.33 10.76 15.66
N ARG A 160 6.44 10.06 15.43
CA ARG A 160 6.48 8.60 15.55
C ARG A 160 7.86 8.14 15.97
N ASP A 161 7.91 7.16 16.88
CA ASP A 161 9.13 6.37 17.09
C ASP A 161 9.40 5.49 15.86
N VAL A 162 10.59 5.63 15.29
CA VAL A 162 11.13 4.78 14.20
C VAL A 162 12.49 4.19 14.58
N GLY A 163 12.75 4.05 15.88
CA GLY A 163 13.97 3.48 16.43
C GLY A 163 14.10 1.97 16.20
N ALA A 164 15.29 1.46 16.52
CA ALA A 164 15.63 0.06 16.39
C ALA A 164 14.79 -0.87 17.30
N ALA A 165 14.09 -0.32 18.31
CA ALA A 165 13.13 -1.06 19.13
C ALA A 165 11.83 -1.43 18.38
N VAL A 166 11.42 -0.65 17.37
CA VAL A 166 10.07 -0.75 16.75
C VAL A 166 10.09 -0.94 15.24
N LEU A 167 11.20 -0.63 14.56
CA LEU A 167 11.36 -0.77 13.11
C LEU A 167 12.05 -2.09 12.74
N ALA A 168 11.26 -3.01 12.17
CA ALA A 168 11.69 -4.36 11.83
C ALA A 168 11.70 -4.59 10.30
N ALA A 169 12.77 -5.21 9.82
CA ALA A 169 12.79 -5.94 8.55
C ALA A 169 12.55 -7.42 8.81
N TYR A 170 11.80 -8.07 7.93
CA TYR A 170 11.53 -9.50 7.96
C TYR A 170 11.75 -10.12 6.58
N VAL A 171 12.30 -11.34 6.55
CA VAL A 171 12.31 -12.18 5.34
C VAL A 171 11.30 -13.32 5.52
N TYR A 172 10.46 -13.52 4.50
CA TYR A 172 9.45 -14.56 4.41
C TYR A 172 9.65 -15.45 3.18
N SER A 173 9.22 -16.71 3.23
CA SER A 173 9.00 -17.52 2.02
C SER A 173 7.78 -17.03 1.24
N LEU A 174 7.56 -17.57 0.02
CA LEU A 174 6.33 -17.33 -0.75
C LEU A 174 5.07 -17.81 0.01
N ASP A 175 5.20 -18.88 0.80
CA ASP A 175 4.16 -19.46 1.66
C ASP A 175 3.91 -18.65 2.94
N ASN A 176 4.46 -17.45 3.05
CA ASN A 176 4.39 -16.56 4.22
C ASN A 176 4.97 -17.14 5.52
N LYS A 177 5.83 -18.17 5.43
CA LYS A 177 6.65 -18.61 6.58
C LYS A 177 7.72 -17.56 6.87
N ARG A 178 7.74 -16.99 8.08
CA ARG A 178 8.83 -16.11 8.55
C ARG A 178 10.13 -16.90 8.64
N LEU A 179 11.22 -16.33 8.13
CA LEU A 179 12.55 -16.97 8.11
C LEU A 179 13.64 -16.17 8.84
N TRP A 180 13.52 -14.83 8.93
CA TRP A 180 14.50 -13.96 9.60
C TRP A 180 13.89 -12.63 10.06
N SER A 181 14.53 -11.96 11.02
CA SER A 181 14.38 -10.53 11.31
C SER A 181 15.68 -9.90 11.83
N ASN A 182 15.85 -8.59 11.63
CA ASN A 182 16.93 -7.82 12.28
C ASN A 182 16.85 -7.86 13.81
N LEU A 183 15.64 -7.89 14.38
CA LEU A 183 15.41 -7.80 15.82
C LEU A 183 15.71 -9.11 16.58
N ASP A 184 15.85 -10.25 15.89
CA ASP A 184 16.01 -11.55 16.57
C ASP A 184 17.35 -11.71 17.29
N CYS A 185 18.42 -11.20 16.69
CA CYS A 185 19.81 -11.48 17.07
C CYS A 185 20.62 -10.25 17.53
N ALA A 186 20.07 -9.06 17.31
CA ALA A 186 20.60 -7.81 17.85
C ALA A 186 19.43 -6.86 18.22
N PRO A 187 18.52 -7.28 19.12
CA PRO A 187 17.47 -6.39 19.61
C PRO A 187 18.11 -5.18 20.29
N SER A 188 17.58 -3.99 20.01
CA SER A 188 17.97 -2.74 20.66
C SER A 188 16.73 -2.10 21.27
N ASN A 189 16.87 -1.48 22.44
CA ASN A 189 15.82 -0.69 23.07
C ASN A 189 15.92 0.81 22.68
N GLU A 190 16.70 1.14 21.65
CA GLU A 190 16.88 2.49 21.14
C GLU A 190 15.61 2.99 20.43
N THR A 191 14.98 3.99 21.02
CA THR A 191 13.86 4.77 20.45
C THR A 191 14.39 5.96 19.66
N LEU A 192 13.81 6.24 18.50
CA LEU A 192 14.11 7.39 17.65
C LEU A 192 12.80 8.09 17.28
N VAL A 193 12.25 8.85 18.22
CA VAL A 193 11.06 9.68 17.99
C VAL A 193 11.40 10.80 17.01
N LYS A 194 10.72 10.81 15.86
CA LYS A 194 10.83 11.82 14.81
C LYS A 194 9.49 12.51 14.62
N THR A 195 9.50 13.84 14.51
CA THR A 195 8.42 14.57 13.85
C THR A 195 8.54 14.33 12.35
N PHE A 196 7.43 14.03 11.68
CA PHE A 196 7.32 13.92 10.24
C PHE A 196 6.38 15.01 9.72
N THR A 197 6.90 15.94 8.93
CA THR A 197 6.08 16.83 8.10
C THR A 197 5.38 16.04 6.97
N PRO A 198 4.28 16.54 6.37
CA PRO A 198 3.60 15.86 5.27
C PRO A 198 4.53 15.54 4.09
N GLY A 199 4.59 14.25 3.70
CA GLY A 199 5.51 13.74 2.67
C GLY A 199 6.95 13.46 3.14
N GLU A 200 7.29 13.76 4.39
CA GLU A 200 8.63 13.50 4.94
C GLU A 200 8.90 11.99 5.05
N GLN A 201 10.18 11.62 4.85
CA GLN A 201 10.63 10.24 4.83
C GLN A 201 11.85 10.03 5.74
N VAL A 202 11.73 9.10 6.69
CA VAL A 202 12.89 8.55 7.41
C VAL A 202 13.29 7.25 6.74
N THR A 203 14.59 7.08 6.50
CA THR A 203 15.15 5.85 5.95
C THR A 203 16.14 5.23 6.93
N THR A 204 16.19 3.91 6.98
CA THR A 204 17.12 3.13 7.81
C THR A 204 17.44 1.84 7.08
N ALA A 205 18.67 1.33 7.16
CA ALA A 205 19.07 0.15 6.41
C ALA A 205 19.74 -0.91 7.28
N VAL A 206 19.45 -2.18 7.00
CA VAL A 206 20.05 -3.34 7.64
C VAL A 206 20.67 -4.25 6.57
N THR A 207 21.79 -4.87 6.92
CA THR A 207 22.47 -5.85 6.07
C THR A 207 22.08 -7.25 6.51
N TRP A 208 21.46 -8.02 5.63
CA TRP A 208 21.15 -9.42 5.85
C TRP A 208 22.29 -10.33 5.37
N THR A 209 22.44 -11.51 5.98
CA THR A 209 23.61 -12.39 5.84
C THR A 209 23.30 -13.73 5.18
N GLY A 210 22.12 -13.89 4.56
CA GLY A 210 21.64 -15.18 4.04
C GLY A 210 21.21 -16.17 5.14
N MET A 211 21.33 -15.81 6.42
CA MET A 211 21.01 -16.68 7.56
C MET A 211 19.59 -16.43 8.08
N GLY A 212 18.89 -17.49 8.45
CA GLY A 212 17.62 -17.41 9.16
C GLY A 212 17.78 -17.06 10.64
N SER A 213 16.68 -16.67 11.28
CA SER A 213 16.62 -16.38 12.72
C SER A 213 15.21 -16.56 13.29
N ALA A 214 15.16 -16.65 14.61
CA ALA A 214 13.94 -16.71 15.42
C ALA A 214 14.18 -15.92 16.73
N PRO A 215 13.12 -15.57 17.49
CA PRO A 215 13.27 -14.82 18.73
C PRO A 215 14.27 -15.45 19.69
N HIS A 216 15.04 -14.60 20.39
CA HIS A 216 16.19 -14.99 21.23
C HIS A 216 17.39 -15.62 20.49
N CYS A 217 17.40 -15.60 19.15
CA CYS A 217 18.51 -16.03 18.30
C CYS A 217 19.11 -17.42 18.63
N PRO A 218 18.32 -18.51 18.57
CA PRO A 218 18.85 -19.85 18.80
C PRO A 218 19.99 -20.19 17.83
N LEU A 219 21.02 -20.86 18.35
CA LEU A 219 22.18 -21.33 17.60
C LEU A 219 22.13 -22.86 17.42
N PRO A 220 22.62 -23.41 16.29
CA PRO A 220 23.13 -22.69 15.12
C PRO A 220 21.99 -22.05 14.31
N ARG A 221 22.23 -20.86 13.76
CA ARG A 221 21.29 -20.25 12.81
C ARG A 221 21.23 -21.09 11.52
N PRO A 222 20.05 -21.40 10.97
CA PRO A 222 19.95 -22.12 9.71
C PRO A 222 20.37 -21.20 8.54
N ALA A 223 21.08 -21.73 7.55
CA ALA A 223 21.29 -21.03 6.29
C ALA A 223 20.00 -21.04 5.45
N ILE A 224 19.71 -19.95 4.75
CA ILE A 224 18.61 -19.92 3.77
C ILE A 224 19.17 -20.35 2.41
N GLY A 225 18.51 -21.35 1.81
CA GLY A 225 18.87 -21.90 0.50
C GLY A 225 18.49 -20.98 -0.68
N PRO A 226 18.64 -21.46 -1.92
CA PRO A 226 18.23 -20.71 -3.09
C PRO A 226 16.70 -20.69 -3.22
N GLY A 227 16.15 -19.60 -3.72
CA GLY A 227 14.70 -19.42 -3.89
C GLY A 227 14.27 -17.96 -4.02
N THR A 228 12.96 -17.76 -4.15
CA THR A 228 12.34 -16.43 -4.13
C THR A 228 11.77 -16.15 -2.74
N TYR A 229 12.06 -14.96 -2.22
CA TYR A 229 11.72 -14.53 -0.86
C TYR A 229 11.06 -13.15 -0.87
N ASN A 230 10.31 -12.85 0.19
CA ASN A 230 9.64 -11.57 0.38
C ASN A 230 10.30 -10.81 1.54
N LEU A 231 10.83 -9.62 1.25
CA LEU A 231 11.11 -8.61 2.28
C LEU A 231 9.79 -7.94 2.68
N VAL A 232 9.50 -7.91 3.98
CA VAL A 232 8.42 -7.11 4.56
C VAL A 232 9.01 -6.23 5.66
N VAL A 233 8.66 -4.95 5.67
CA VAL A 233 9.07 -4.00 6.72
C VAL A 233 7.86 -3.72 7.61
N GLN A 234 8.08 -3.58 8.91
CA GLN A 234 7.04 -3.37 9.91
C GLN A 234 7.47 -2.30 10.92
N LEU A 235 6.53 -1.43 11.30
CA LEU A 235 6.71 -0.40 12.31
C LEU A 235 5.60 -0.50 13.35
N GLY A 236 5.86 -1.18 14.47
CA GLY A 236 4.80 -1.58 15.40
C GLY A 236 3.81 -2.52 14.73
N ASN A 237 2.58 -2.07 14.49
CA ASN A 237 1.53 -2.86 13.79
C ASN A 237 1.49 -2.62 12.27
N LEU A 238 1.92 -1.44 11.81
CA LEU A 238 1.91 -1.06 10.39
C LEU A 238 2.93 -1.89 9.58
N ARG A 239 2.48 -2.56 8.51
CA ARG A 239 3.32 -3.42 7.65
C ARG A 239 3.34 -2.92 6.20
N SER A 240 4.50 -3.05 5.56
CA SER A 240 4.64 -2.79 4.12
C SER A 240 3.96 -3.87 3.28
N GLN A 241 3.73 -3.55 2.01
CA GLN A 241 3.56 -4.58 0.99
C GLN A 241 4.84 -5.44 0.88
N PRO A 242 4.74 -6.72 0.48
CA PRO A 242 5.90 -7.57 0.21
C PRO A 242 6.75 -7.04 -0.95
N VAL A 243 8.06 -7.13 -0.83
CA VAL A 243 9.02 -6.85 -1.89
C VAL A 243 9.74 -8.15 -2.25
N PRO A 244 9.46 -8.74 -3.43
CA PRO A 244 10.08 -9.99 -3.83
C PRO A 244 11.54 -9.79 -4.25
N PHE A 245 12.41 -10.72 -3.84
CA PHE A 245 13.78 -10.82 -4.31
C PHE A 245 14.18 -12.30 -4.47
N VAL A 246 15.21 -12.57 -5.27
CA VAL A 246 15.71 -13.93 -5.54
C VAL A 246 17.08 -14.14 -4.91
N LEU A 247 17.31 -15.31 -4.31
CA LEU A 247 18.62 -15.80 -3.91
C LEU A 247 18.97 -17.00 -4.79
N ASN A 248 19.98 -16.86 -5.64
CA ASN A 248 20.45 -17.86 -6.59
C ASN A 248 21.52 -18.77 -5.98
N GLN A 249 21.67 -19.99 -6.50
CA GLN A 249 22.90 -20.77 -6.25
C GLN A 249 24.10 -20.01 -6.82
N PRO A 250 25.26 -19.97 -6.13
CA PRO A 250 26.46 -19.32 -6.66
C PRO A 250 26.83 -19.91 -8.03
N PRO A 251 27.40 -19.12 -8.96
CA PRO A 251 27.91 -19.64 -10.22
C PRO A 251 28.87 -20.80 -9.94
N GLN A 252 28.70 -21.94 -10.62
CA GLN A 252 29.67 -23.02 -10.52
C GLN A 252 31.03 -22.51 -10.99
N PRO A 253 32.14 -22.83 -10.28
CA PRO A 253 33.48 -22.55 -10.78
C PRO A 253 33.65 -23.12 -12.20
N PRO A 254 34.45 -22.48 -13.08
CA PRO A 254 34.79 -23.06 -14.36
C PRO A 254 35.25 -24.51 -14.18
N GLY A 255 34.55 -25.44 -14.84
CA GLY A 255 34.90 -26.85 -14.76
C GLY A 255 36.34 -27.09 -15.24
N PRO A 256 37.01 -28.17 -14.79
CA PRO A 256 38.34 -28.50 -15.27
C PRO A 256 38.37 -28.49 -16.79
N VAL A 257 39.27 -27.69 -17.39
CA VAL A 257 39.49 -27.73 -18.83
C VAL A 257 39.81 -29.18 -19.22
N PRO A 258 39.11 -29.79 -20.20
CA PRO A 258 39.39 -31.16 -20.59
C PRO A 258 40.86 -31.28 -21.00
N ASN A 259 41.64 -32.04 -20.23
CA ASN A 259 43.06 -32.21 -20.49
C ASN A 259 43.23 -32.81 -21.90
N PRO A 260 44.06 -32.22 -22.79
CA PRO A 260 44.20 -32.72 -24.16
C PRO A 260 44.58 -34.20 -24.16
N GLY A 261 43.64 -35.05 -24.60
CA GLY A 261 43.87 -36.48 -24.66
C GLY A 261 45.00 -36.80 -25.65
N PRO A 262 45.87 -37.77 -25.35
CA PRO A 262 46.92 -38.21 -26.28
C PRO A 262 46.26 -38.80 -27.54
N GLY A 263 46.13 -37.96 -28.57
CA GLY A 263 45.31 -38.25 -29.75
C GLY A 263 44.93 -37.03 -30.59
N GLN A 264 44.94 -35.82 -30.03
CA GLN A 264 44.89 -34.60 -30.85
C GLN A 264 46.29 -34.29 -31.42
N SER A 265 46.59 -34.86 -32.59
CA SER A 265 47.67 -34.37 -33.44
C SER A 265 47.41 -32.89 -33.80
N PRO A 266 48.45 -32.03 -33.87
CA PRO A 266 48.27 -30.65 -34.31
C PRO A 266 47.55 -30.58 -35.67
N PRO A 267 46.71 -29.55 -35.92
CA PRO A 267 46.19 -29.29 -37.25
C PRO A 267 47.36 -29.12 -38.21
N ALA A 268 47.31 -29.78 -39.37
CA ALA A 268 48.40 -29.74 -40.34
C ALA A 268 48.65 -28.30 -40.80
N GLU A 269 49.90 -27.86 -40.72
CA GLU A 269 50.28 -26.50 -41.10
C GLU A 269 50.07 -26.29 -42.60
N SER A 270 49.21 -25.33 -42.96
CA SER A 270 48.88 -25.02 -44.34
C SER A 270 50.15 -24.62 -45.10
N PRO A 271 50.47 -25.26 -46.25
CA PRO A 271 51.65 -24.90 -47.01
C PRO A 271 51.55 -23.45 -47.52
N PRO A 272 52.68 -22.73 -47.63
CA PRO A 272 52.67 -21.32 -48.02
C PRO A 272 52.12 -21.15 -49.44
N ILE A 273 51.23 -20.18 -49.62
CA ILE A 273 50.72 -19.76 -50.92
C ILE A 273 51.88 -19.12 -51.71
N GLN A 274 52.45 -19.87 -52.65
CA GLN A 274 53.24 -19.30 -53.75
C GLN A 274 52.31 -18.44 -54.61
N GLY A 275 52.73 -17.22 -54.91
CA GLY A 275 51.92 -16.24 -55.63
C GLY A 275 51.89 -16.42 -57.15
N GLY A 276 50.95 -15.72 -57.78
CA GLY A 276 50.81 -15.51 -59.22
C GLY A 276 50.04 -14.22 -59.47
#